data_AF-A0A914H184-F1
#
_entry.id   AF-A0A914H184-F1
#
_cell.length_a   1.000
_cell.length_b   1.000
_cell.length_c   1.000
_cell.angle_alpha   90.00
_cell.angle_beta   90.00
_cell.angle_gamma   90.00
#
_symmetry.space_group_name_H-M   'P 1'
#
loop_
_entity.id
_entity.type
_entity.pdbx_description
1 polymer ?
#
loop_
_entity_poly.entity_id
_entity_poly.type
_entity_poly.pdbx_seq_one_letter_code
_entity_poly.pdbx_strand_id
1 'polypeptide(L)'
;MAEEAIIRKLIADGDGTGDDRRIVQLFQLITMLNKANSDTKSITHKILTNLDLIELSFQKQSQISAVTEEEIVNYERLCTEIDQMITQNSDKMEAVKKELAEAKQIRKNRQEYDALAKLIKEKPSRADTSRKLKGLQDELEEAYAKQKILEQRLIEKRKNMYTLAVLLDNLDEMNKETEDVPISEGEDASAIPTVLSKSTGPEKPSVE
;
A
#
# COMPACT_ATOMS: atom_id res chain seq x y z
N MET A 1 -21.34 5.06 -63.67
CA MET A 1 -22.42 5.31 -64.67
C MET A 1 -23.45 4.18 -64.76
N ALA A 2 -23.24 3.05 -65.45
CA ALA A 2 -24.29 2.03 -65.60
C ALA A 2 -24.73 1.41 -64.26
N GLU A 3 -23.77 0.94 -63.44
CA GLU A 3 -24.07 0.41 -62.09
C GLU A 3 -24.68 1.47 -61.17
N GLU A 4 -24.16 2.71 -61.16
CA GLU A 4 -24.80 3.80 -60.41
C GLU A 4 -26.23 4.08 -60.85
N ALA A 5 -26.53 4.01 -62.16
CA ALA A 5 -27.89 4.18 -62.66
C ALA A 5 -28.79 3.02 -62.22
N ILE A 6 -28.26 1.79 -62.20
CA ILE A 6 -28.97 0.61 -61.67
C ILE A 6 -29.19 0.75 -60.16
N ILE A 7 -28.18 1.14 -59.38
CA ILE A 7 -28.25 1.32 -57.91
C ILE A 7 -29.22 2.45 -57.56
N ARG A 8 -29.09 3.63 -58.20
CA ARG A 8 -30.03 4.75 -57.99
C ARG A 8 -31.44 4.38 -58.41
N LYS A 9 -31.62 3.58 -59.47
CA LYS A 9 -32.92 3.05 -59.87
C LYS A 9 -33.46 2.04 -58.85
N LEU A 10 -32.64 1.13 -58.33
CA LEU A 10 -33.06 0.17 -57.29
C LEU A 10 -33.50 0.88 -56.00
N ILE A 11 -32.78 1.96 -55.63
CA ILE A 11 -33.10 2.81 -54.47
C ILE A 11 -34.36 3.66 -54.72
N ALA A 12 -34.56 4.16 -55.94
CA ALA A 12 -35.71 5.01 -56.28
C ALA A 12 -37.00 4.22 -56.58
N ASP A 13 -36.89 3.03 -57.18
CA ASP A 13 -38.02 2.13 -57.42
C ASP A 13 -38.45 1.42 -56.11
N GLY A 14 -37.48 1.05 -55.27
CA GLY A 14 -37.70 0.14 -54.15
C GLY A 14 -38.30 -1.19 -54.61
N ASP A 15 -38.86 -1.97 -53.68
CA ASP A 15 -39.72 -3.10 -54.05
C ASP A 15 -41.13 -2.64 -54.52
N GLY A 16 -41.43 -1.33 -54.45
CA GLY A 16 -42.80 -0.78 -54.50
C GLY A 16 -43.29 -0.21 -55.84
N THR A 17 -42.47 0.53 -56.61
CA THR A 17 -42.96 1.16 -57.88
C THR A 17 -43.31 0.12 -58.96
N GLY A 18 -42.78 -1.10 -58.83
CA GLY A 18 -43.15 -2.23 -59.68
C GLY A 18 -44.61 -2.67 -59.50
N ASP A 19 -45.20 -2.48 -58.33
CA ASP A 19 -46.59 -2.86 -58.03
C ASP A 19 -47.57 -1.80 -58.49
N ASP A 20 -47.30 -0.51 -58.22
CA ASP A 20 -48.08 0.60 -58.80
C ASP A 20 -48.15 0.51 -60.32
N ARG A 21 -47.02 0.18 -60.97
CA ARG A 21 -46.98 -0.02 -62.43
C ARG A 21 -47.82 -1.22 -62.89
N ARG A 22 -47.81 -2.34 -62.14
CA ARG A 22 -48.65 -3.52 -62.41
C ARG A 22 -50.14 -3.21 -62.23
N ILE A 23 -50.52 -2.44 -61.20
CA ILE A 23 -51.89 -1.99 -60.96
C ILE A 23 -52.38 -1.07 -62.10
N VAL A 24 -51.55 -0.12 -62.54
CA VAL A 24 -51.85 0.74 -63.69
C VAL A 24 -52.00 -0.08 -64.98
N GLN A 25 -51.16 -1.10 -65.20
CA GLN A 25 -51.30 -2.02 -66.33
C GLN A 25 -52.59 -2.86 -66.28
N LEU A 26 -52.97 -3.35 -65.09
CA LEU A 26 -54.24 -4.06 -64.88
C LEU A 26 -55.43 -3.18 -65.24
N PHE A 27 -55.44 -1.91 -64.79
CA PHE A 27 -56.47 -0.93 -65.13
C PHE A 27 -56.56 -0.64 -66.64
N GLN A 28 -55.40 -0.56 -67.32
CA GLN A 28 -55.34 -0.42 -68.79
C GLN A 28 -55.90 -1.66 -69.52
N LEU A 29 -55.64 -2.86 -69.02
CA LEU A 29 -56.20 -4.10 -69.59
C LEU A 29 -57.71 -4.20 -69.39
N ILE A 30 -58.23 -3.84 -68.22
CA ILE A 30 -59.68 -3.81 -67.93
C ILE A 30 -60.40 -2.78 -68.82
N THR A 31 -59.83 -1.59 -69.00
CA THR A 31 -60.40 -0.56 -69.89
C THR A 31 -60.28 -0.92 -71.38
N MET A 32 -59.35 -1.78 -71.78
CA MET A 32 -59.31 -2.37 -73.12
C MET A 32 -60.35 -3.48 -73.32
N LEU A 33 -60.62 -4.30 -72.29
CA LEU A 33 -61.65 -5.34 -72.33
C LEU A 33 -63.06 -4.74 -72.56
N ASN A 34 -63.33 -3.56 -71.99
CA ASN A 34 -64.59 -2.83 -72.18
C ASN A 34 -64.78 -2.22 -73.60
N LYS A 35 -63.80 -2.36 -74.51
CA LYS A 35 -63.91 -1.87 -75.90
C LYS A 35 -64.28 -3.02 -76.85
N ALA A 36 -65.39 -2.86 -77.56
CA ALA A 36 -66.08 -3.90 -78.34
C ALA A 36 -65.30 -4.62 -79.47
N ASN A 37 -64.08 -4.19 -79.80
CA ASN A 37 -63.30 -4.69 -80.95
C ASN A 37 -62.00 -5.43 -80.56
N SER A 38 -61.87 -5.90 -79.31
CA SER A 38 -60.63 -6.49 -78.79
C SER A 38 -60.69 -8.01 -78.65
N ASP A 39 -59.55 -8.70 -78.79
CA ASP A 39 -59.44 -10.15 -78.56
C ASP A 39 -59.60 -10.48 -77.05
N THR A 40 -60.85 -10.70 -76.66
CA THR A 40 -61.27 -10.78 -75.25
C THR A 40 -60.55 -11.87 -74.48
N LYS A 41 -60.30 -13.03 -75.09
CA LYS A 41 -59.64 -14.18 -74.44
C LYS A 41 -58.18 -13.89 -74.08
N SER A 42 -57.44 -13.28 -75.00
CA SER A 42 -56.05 -12.86 -74.80
C SER A 42 -55.92 -11.80 -73.70
N ILE A 43 -56.88 -10.86 -73.66
CA ILE A 43 -56.92 -9.82 -72.61
C ILE A 43 -57.30 -10.41 -71.25
N THR A 44 -58.32 -11.28 -71.16
CA THR A 44 -58.69 -11.90 -69.88
C THR A 44 -57.56 -12.76 -69.30
N HIS A 45 -56.81 -13.50 -70.13
CA HIS A 45 -55.66 -14.26 -69.63
C HIS A 45 -54.57 -13.33 -69.07
N LYS A 46 -54.31 -12.18 -69.71
CA LYS A 46 -53.33 -11.18 -69.23
C LYS A 46 -53.80 -10.52 -67.94
N ILE A 47 -55.10 -10.26 -67.78
CA ILE A 47 -55.68 -9.74 -66.53
C ILE A 47 -55.45 -10.76 -65.41
N LEU A 48 -55.78 -12.04 -65.63
CA LEU A 48 -55.62 -13.09 -64.63
C LEU A 48 -54.16 -13.18 -64.14
N THR A 49 -53.20 -13.28 -65.07
CA THR A 49 -51.77 -13.35 -64.72
C THR A 49 -51.24 -12.11 -64.01
N ASN A 50 -51.82 -10.93 -64.24
CA ASN A 50 -51.44 -9.73 -63.48
C ASN A 50 -52.06 -9.72 -62.08
N LEU A 51 -53.27 -10.27 -61.92
CA LEU A 51 -53.89 -10.47 -60.61
C LEU A 51 -53.04 -11.42 -59.76
N ASP A 52 -52.69 -12.61 -60.29
CA ASP A 52 -51.85 -13.61 -59.60
C ASP A 52 -50.52 -13.01 -59.12
N LEU A 53 -49.89 -12.17 -59.94
CA LEU A 53 -48.63 -11.49 -59.61
C LEU A 53 -48.78 -10.37 -58.57
N ILE A 54 -49.94 -9.69 -58.51
CA ILE A 54 -50.25 -8.69 -57.50
C ILE A 54 -50.59 -9.37 -56.17
N GLU A 55 -51.35 -10.47 -56.20
CA GLU A 55 -51.68 -11.27 -55.01
C GLU A 55 -50.40 -11.84 -54.36
N LEU A 56 -49.49 -12.40 -55.16
CA LEU A 56 -48.19 -12.88 -54.68
C LEU A 56 -47.35 -11.75 -54.05
N SER A 57 -47.35 -10.56 -54.66
CA SER A 57 -46.61 -9.40 -54.12
C SER A 57 -47.20 -8.93 -52.79
N PHE A 58 -48.54 -8.91 -52.69
CA PHE A 58 -49.25 -8.58 -51.45
C PHE A 58 -48.96 -9.60 -50.32
N GLN A 59 -48.97 -10.90 -50.63
CA GLN A 59 -48.62 -11.94 -49.68
C GLN A 59 -47.16 -11.82 -49.21
N LYS A 60 -46.22 -11.57 -50.13
CA LYS A 60 -44.81 -11.27 -49.82
C LYS A 60 -44.70 -10.06 -48.87
N GLN A 61 -45.36 -8.95 -49.19
CA GLN A 61 -45.29 -7.73 -48.39
C GLN A 61 -45.89 -7.92 -46.98
N SER A 62 -46.97 -8.70 -46.85
CA SER A 62 -47.55 -9.06 -45.55
C SER A 62 -46.58 -9.90 -44.70
N GLN A 63 -45.83 -10.83 -45.31
CA GLN A 63 -44.82 -11.62 -44.61
C GLN A 63 -43.62 -10.76 -44.20
N ILE A 64 -43.17 -9.86 -45.08
CA ILE A 64 -42.09 -8.91 -44.78
C ILE A 64 -42.49 -8.01 -43.59
N SER A 65 -43.71 -7.46 -43.57
CA SER A 65 -44.21 -6.63 -42.45
C SER A 65 -44.10 -7.39 -41.12
N ALA A 66 -44.63 -8.62 -41.07
CA ALA A 66 -44.60 -9.45 -39.87
C ALA A 66 -43.17 -9.76 -39.39
N VAL A 67 -42.25 -10.07 -40.31
CA VAL A 67 -40.83 -10.30 -39.97
C VAL A 67 -40.17 -9.00 -39.51
N THR A 68 -40.42 -7.86 -40.14
CA THR A 68 -39.85 -6.57 -39.70
C THR A 68 -40.36 -6.14 -38.32
N GLU A 69 -41.61 -6.44 -37.98
CA GLU A 69 -42.16 -6.20 -36.63
C GLU A 69 -41.45 -7.07 -35.59
N GLU A 70 -41.19 -8.35 -35.89
CA GLU A 70 -40.40 -9.23 -35.01
C GLU A 70 -38.93 -8.77 -34.88
N GLU A 71 -38.30 -8.36 -35.99
CA GLU A 71 -36.95 -7.82 -36.00
C GLU A 71 -36.83 -6.55 -35.16
N ILE A 72 -37.78 -5.61 -35.25
CA ILE A 72 -37.81 -4.39 -34.42
C ILE A 72 -37.81 -4.75 -32.93
N VAL A 73 -38.72 -5.65 -32.51
CA VAL A 73 -38.79 -6.11 -31.11
C VAL A 73 -37.50 -6.81 -30.66
N ASN A 74 -36.83 -7.53 -31.57
CA ASN A 74 -35.55 -8.16 -31.28
C ASN A 74 -34.40 -7.14 -31.13
N TYR A 75 -34.37 -6.09 -31.96
CA TYR A 75 -33.40 -5.00 -31.84
C TYR A 75 -33.62 -4.16 -30.58
N GLU A 76 -34.88 -3.86 -30.22
CA GLU A 76 -35.20 -3.20 -28.95
C GLU A 76 -34.70 -4.01 -27.75
N ARG A 77 -34.96 -5.33 -27.74
CA ARG A 77 -34.43 -6.24 -26.71
C ARG A 77 -32.91 -6.20 -26.64
N LEU A 78 -32.23 -6.29 -27.78
CA LEU A 78 -30.76 -6.26 -27.87
C LEU A 78 -30.18 -4.94 -27.34
N CYS A 79 -30.80 -3.80 -27.64
CA CYS A 79 -30.43 -2.50 -27.06
C CYS A 79 -30.54 -2.52 -25.53
N THR A 80 -31.66 -3.01 -24.97
CA THR A 80 -31.82 -3.09 -23.50
C THR A 80 -30.82 -4.04 -22.84
N GLU A 81 -30.42 -5.13 -23.52
CA GLU A 81 -29.38 -6.04 -23.03
C GLU A 81 -27.99 -5.37 -23.03
N ILE A 82 -27.66 -4.62 -24.10
CA ILE A 82 -26.42 -3.85 -24.20
C ILE A 82 -26.36 -2.78 -23.09
N ASP A 83 -27.44 -2.05 -22.83
CA ASP A 83 -27.50 -1.05 -21.75
C ASP A 83 -27.32 -1.69 -20.35
N GLN A 84 -27.90 -2.88 -20.14
CA GLN A 84 -27.68 -3.66 -18.91
C GLN A 84 -26.22 -4.13 -18.78
N MET A 85 -25.58 -4.56 -19.88
CA MET A 85 -24.17 -4.94 -19.88
C MET A 85 -23.24 -3.73 -19.63
N ILE A 86 -23.57 -2.55 -20.18
CA ILE A 86 -22.84 -1.31 -19.95
C ILE A 86 -22.92 -0.89 -18.48
N THR A 87 -24.11 -0.88 -17.89
CA THR A 87 -24.30 -0.53 -16.47
C THR A 87 -23.58 -1.52 -15.54
N GLN A 88 -23.76 -2.83 -15.74
CA GLN A 88 -23.03 -3.85 -14.96
C GLN A 88 -21.50 -3.72 -15.08
N ASN A 89 -20.97 -3.37 -16.25
CA ASN A 89 -19.53 -3.18 -16.43
C ASN A 89 -19.02 -1.86 -15.84
N SER A 90 -19.85 -0.82 -15.80
CA SER A 90 -19.58 0.41 -15.05
C SER A 90 -19.46 0.13 -13.54
N ASP A 91 -20.39 -0.65 -12.98
CA ASP A 91 -20.39 -1.02 -11.56
C ASP A 91 -19.15 -1.86 -11.19
N LYS A 92 -18.80 -2.86 -12.02
CA LYS A 92 -17.56 -3.64 -11.88
C LYS A 92 -16.32 -2.74 -11.95
N MET A 93 -16.29 -1.76 -12.85
CA MET A 93 -15.19 -0.80 -12.95
C MET A 93 -15.10 0.08 -11.70
N GLU A 94 -16.21 0.47 -11.08
CA GLU A 94 -16.18 1.23 -9.83
C GLU A 94 -15.71 0.38 -8.64
N ALA A 95 -16.10 -0.88 -8.56
CA ALA A 95 -15.58 -1.82 -7.56
C ALA A 95 -14.06 -1.99 -7.67
N VAL A 96 -13.55 -2.26 -8.88
CA VAL A 96 -12.10 -2.40 -9.13
C VAL A 96 -11.33 -1.10 -8.85
N LYS A 97 -11.94 0.08 -9.05
CA LYS A 97 -11.34 1.37 -8.66
C LYS A 97 -11.18 1.50 -7.14
N LYS A 98 -12.16 1.02 -6.35
CA LYS A 98 -12.11 1.02 -4.88
C LYS A 98 -11.03 0.05 -4.37
N GLU A 99 -11.02 -1.19 -4.87
CA GLU A 99 -9.97 -2.17 -4.57
C GLU A 99 -8.56 -1.66 -4.91
N LEU A 100 -8.40 -0.99 -6.05
CA LEU A 100 -7.13 -0.38 -6.45
C LEU A 100 -6.69 0.75 -5.51
N ALA A 101 -7.62 1.53 -4.97
CA ALA A 101 -7.32 2.58 -4.00
C ALA A 101 -6.86 1.97 -2.66
N GLU A 102 -7.54 0.93 -2.18
CA GLU A 102 -7.17 0.18 -0.97
C GLU A 102 -5.80 -0.49 -1.12
N ALA A 103 -5.56 -1.18 -2.25
CA ALA A 103 -4.27 -1.80 -2.55
C ALA A 103 -3.11 -0.79 -2.61
N LYS A 104 -3.35 0.41 -3.14
CA LYS A 104 -2.39 1.53 -3.11
C LYS A 104 -2.11 2.00 -1.68
N GLN A 105 -3.14 2.12 -0.84
CA GLN A 105 -2.97 2.52 0.55
C GLN A 105 -2.19 1.46 1.35
N ILE A 106 -2.52 0.18 1.20
CA ILE A 106 -1.78 -0.94 1.81
C ILE A 106 -0.31 -0.92 1.38
N ARG A 107 -0.03 -0.69 0.09
CA ARG A 107 1.35 -0.53 -0.41
C ARG A 107 2.08 0.66 0.23
N LYS A 108 1.43 1.81 0.39
CA LYS A 108 2.01 2.98 1.06
C LYS A 108 2.34 2.69 2.52
N ASN A 109 1.38 2.16 3.27
CA ASN A 109 1.57 1.77 4.67
C ASN A 109 2.74 0.78 4.82
N ARG A 110 2.83 -0.22 3.94
CA ARG A 110 3.94 -1.18 3.93
C ARG A 110 5.30 -0.51 3.69
N GLN A 111 5.38 0.45 2.76
CA GLN A 111 6.62 1.20 2.53
C GLN A 111 7.03 2.05 3.74
N GLU A 112 6.08 2.65 4.45
CA GLU A 112 6.31 3.38 5.69
C GLU A 112 6.80 2.45 6.82
N TYR A 113 6.19 1.27 6.98
CA TYR A 113 6.66 0.25 7.92
C TYR A 113 8.05 -0.28 7.57
N ASP A 114 8.34 -0.54 6.29
CA ASP A 114 9.66 -0.98 5.84
C ASP A 114 10.74 0.10 6.08
N ALA A 115 10.40 1.39 5.94
CA ALA A 115 11.29 2.50 6.25
C ALA A 115 11.56 2.62 7.76
N LEU A 116 10.51 2.56 8.60
CA LEU A 116 10.65 2.55 10.06
C LEU A 116 11.44 1.33 10.55
N ALA A 117 11.19 0.15 9.97
CA ALA A 117 11.92 -1.07 10.31
C ALA A 117 13.42 -0.99 9.99
N LYS A 118 13.81 -0.29 8.90
CA LYS A 118 15.22 0.02 8.60
C LYS A 118 15.83 0.93 9.67
N LEU A 119 15.16 2.04 10.01
CA LEU A 119 15.62 2.97 11.04
C LEU A 119 15.76 2.31 12.43
N ILE A 120 14.86 1.39 12.77
CA ILE A 120 14.93 0.61 14.01
C ILE A 120 16.13 -0.36 14.00
N LYS A 121 16.45 -0.98 12.85
CA LYS A 121 17.61 -1.88 12.70
C LYS A 121 18.96 -1.18 12.85
N GLU A 122 19.04 0.13 12.61
CA GLU A 122 20.25 0.93 12.89
C GLU A 122 20.51 1.11 14.39
N LYS A 123 19.48 0.90 15.24
CA LYS A 123 19.63 1.02 16.70
C LYS A 123 20.01 -0.33 17.31
N PRO A 124 20.83 -0.35 18.38
CA PRO A 124 21.24 -1.59 19.03
C PRO A 124 20.04 -2.35 19.60
N SER A 125 20.14 -3.68 19.62
CA SER A 125 19.09 -4.56 20.15
C SER A 125 18.70 -4.17 21.58
N ARG A 126 17.39 -4.15 21.85
CA ARG A 126 16.84 -3.86 23.18
C ARG A 126 17.35 -4.82 24.25
N ALA A 127 17.65 -6.07 23.89
CA ALA A 127 18.21 -7.04 24.83
C ALA A 127 19.63 -6.66 25.24
N ASP A 128 20.45 -6.21 24.30
CA ASP A 128 21.86 -5.86 24.54
C ASP A 128 21.99 -4.53 25.28
N THR A 129 21.15 -3.54 24.96
CA THR A 129 21.09 -2.30 25.75
C THR A 129 20.60 -2.56 27.17
N SER A 130 19.60 -3.43 27.36
CA SER A 130 19.12 -3.80 28.71
C SER A 130 20.19 -4.54 29.52
N ARG A 131 21.00 -5.41 28.90
CA ARG A 131 22.15 -6.06 29.56
C ARG A 131 23.21 -5.05 29.97
N LYS A 132 23.60 -4.13 29.08
CA LYS A 132 24.56 -3.06 29.39
C LYS A 132 24.07 -2.14 30.51
N LEU A 133 22.77 -1.81 30.52
CA LEU A 133 22.17 -0.97 31.56
C LEU A 133 22.23 -1.66 32.93
N LYS A 134 21.93 -2.98 32.99
CA LYS A 134 22.10 -3.76 34.23
C LYS A 134 23.55 -3.79 34.70
N GLY A 135 24.51 -4.11 33.83
CA GLY A 135 25.93 -4.13 34.21
C GLY A 135 26.42 -2.77 34.75
N LEU A 136 26.05 -1.66 34.09
CA LEU A 136 26.35 -0.31 34.57
C LEU A 136 25.66 0.02 35.91
N GLN A 137 24.48 -0.54 36.18
CA GLN A 137 23.80 -0.39 37.45
C GLN A 137 24.51 -1.19 38.56
N ASP A 138 24.92 -2.44 38.28
CA ASP A 138 25.68 -3.28 39.21
C ASP A 138 27.04 -2.63 39.55
N GLU A 139 27.75 -2.09 38.54
CA GLU A 139 28.99 -1.32 38.70
C GLU A 139 28.79 -0.05 39.55
N LEU A 140 27.68 0.66 39.35
CA LEU A 140 27.33 1.86 40.12
C LEU A 140 27.04 1.52 41.58
N GLU A 141 26.31 0.44 41.85
CA GLU A 141 26.03 -0.06 43.21
C GLU A 141 27.33 -0.50 43.92
N GLU A 142 28.25 -1.16 43.19
CA GLU A 142 29.58 -1.52 43.73
C GLU A 142 30.43 -0.27 44.03
N ALA A 143 30.39 0.76 43.17
CA ALA A 143 31.08 2.02 43.37
C ALA A 143 30.55 2.77 44.60
N TYR A 144 29.22 2.85 44.79
CA TYR A 144 28.62 3.43 46.00
C TYR A 144 28.98 2.65 47.26
N ALA A 145 29.02 1.32 47.21
CA ALA A 145 29.47 0.49 48.33
C ALA A 145 30.93 0.77 48.71
N LYS A 146 31.82 0.85 47.70
CA LYS A 146 33.25 1.22 47.89
C LYS A 146 33.39 2.62 48.48
N GLN A 147 32.66 3.61 47.95
CA GLN A 147 32.65 4.98 48.47
C GLN A 147 32.26 4.99 49.96
N LYS A 148 31.16 4.33 50.33
CA LYS A 148 30.67 4.25 51.72
C LYS A 148 31.70 3.63 52.67
N ILE A 149 32.40 2.58 52.25
CA ILE A 149 33.47 1.96 53.05
C ILE A 149 34.66 2.92 53.22
N LEU A 150 35.04 3.65 52.16
CA LEU A 150 36.12 4.63 52.23
C LEU A 150 35.76 5.82 53.12
N GLU A 151 34.52 6.33 53.04
CA GLU A 151 34.02 7.39 53.93
C GLU A 151 34.03 6.96 55.40
N GLN A 152 33.60 5.73 55.72
CA GLN A 152 33.69 5.17 57.06
C GLN A 152 35.14 5.12 57.57
N ARG A 153 36.07 4.58 56.77
CA ARG A 153 37.51 4.57 57.11
C ARG A 153 38.08 5.98 57.27
N LEU A 154 37.62 6.95 56.49
CA LEU A 154 38.05 8.35 56.59
C LEU A 154 37.58 8.97 57.93
N ILE A 155 36.33 8.69 58.33
CA ILE A 155 35.77 9.09 59.63
C ILE A 155 36.56 8.44 60.79
N GLU A 156 36.86 7.14 60.71
CA GLU A 156 37.70 6.45 61.69
C GLU A 156 39.11 7.08 61.80
N LYS A 157 39.75 7.39 60.67
CA LYS A 157 41.07 8.06 60.66
C LYS A 157 41.01 9.47 61.24
N ARG A 158 39.95 10.25 60.96
CA ARG A 158 39.72 11.55 61.62
C ARG A 158 39.54 11.40 63.13
N LYS A 159 38.75 10.41 63.57
CA LYS A 159 38.56 10.13 65.00
C LYS A 159 39.89 9.76 65.68
N ASN A 160 40.68 8.88 65.06
CA ASN A 160 41.98 8.48 65.60
C ASN A 160 42.96 9.65 65.65
N MET A 161 42.98 10.54 64.65
CA MET A 161 43.79 11.77 64.71
C MET A 161 43.30 12.74 65.78
N TYR A 162 41.99 12.88 65.99
CA TYR A 162 41.46 13.70 67.08
C TYR A 162 41.83 13.14 68.46
N THR A 163 41.75 11.81 68.64
CA THR A 163 42.24 11.16 69.87
C THR A 163 43.75 11.33 70.06
N LEU A 164 44.54 11.27 68.99
CA LEU A 164 45.98 11.55 69.06
C LEU A 164 46.26 13.02 69.46
N ALA A 165 45.51 13.97 68.90
CA ALA A 165 45.64 15.39 69.25
C ALA A 165 45.32 15.62 70.74
N VAL A 166 44.21 15.10 71.25
CA VAL A 166 43.86 15.19 72.68
C VAL A 166 44.92 14.49 73.56
N LEU A 167 45.49 13.37 73.13
CA LEU A 167 46.59 12.73 73.86
C LEU A 167 47.87 13.57 73.87
N LEU A 168 48.18 14.29 72.78
CA LEU A 168 49.29 15.24 72.73
C LEU A 168 49.01 16.46 73.62
N ASP A 169 47.81 17.03 73.56
CA ASP A 169 47.40 18.14 74.44
C ASP A 169 47.53 17.75 75.92
N ASN A 170 47.07 16.54 76.31
CA ASN A 170 47.23 16.01 77.67
C ASN A 170 48.70 15.77 78.06
N LEU A 171 49.55 15.33 77.12
CA LEU A 171 50.99 15.19 77.36
C LEU A 171 51.69 16.55 77.49
N ASP A 172 51.25 17.56 76.74
CA ASP A 172 51.71 18.94 76.86
C ASP A 172 51.19 19.61 78.14
N GLU A 173 50.07 19.16 78.72
CA GLU A 173 49.64 19.54 80.08
C GLU A 173 50.49 18.84 81.14
N MET A 174 50.67 17.52 81.06
CA MET A 174 51.55 16.77 81.96
C MET A 174 53.00 17.29 81.94
N ASN A 175 53.54 17.65 80.77
CA ASN A 175 54.89 18.21 80.66
C ASN A 175 55.02 19.53 81.43
N LYS A 176 53.98 20.39 81.39
CA LYS A 176 53.91 21.63 82.20
C LYS A 176 53.79 21.33 83.69
N GLU A 177 53.12 20.26 84.08
CA GLU A 177 53.06 19.80 85.48
C GLU A 177 54.39 19.22 85.97
N THR A 178 55.24 18.68 85.08
CA THR A 178 56.56 18.12 85.42
C THR A 178 57.73 19.11 85.45
N GLU A 179 57.55 20.38 85.05
CA GLU A 179 58.62 21.38 85.18
C GLU A 179 58.90 21.79 86.65
N ASP A 180 57.98 21.49 87.59
CA ASP A 180 58.15 21.70 89.03
C ASP A 180 58.65 20.42 89.77
N VAL A 181 59.88 19.96 89.48
CA VAL A 181 60.85 19.34 90.43
C VAL A 181 62.11 18.86 89.65
N PRO A 182 63.35 19.18 90.08
CA PRO A 182 64.52 19.06 89.18
C PRO A 182 65.47 17.85 89.43
N ILE A 183 66.36 17.64 88.45
CA ILE A 183 67.63 16.87 88.46
C ILE A 183 67.52 15.32 88.33
N SER A 184 67.91 14.76 87.17
CA SER A 184 69.28 14.24 86.99
C SER A 184 69.57 13.83 85.54
N GLU A 185 70.83 14.03 85.12
CA GLU A 185 71.34 13.78 83.76
C GLU A 185 71.59 12.28 83.50
N GLY A 186 71.57 11.90 82.22
CA GLY A 186 71.76 10.52 81.77
C GLY A 186 71.78 10.44 80.24
N GLU A 187 72.81 11.01 79.64
CA GLU A 187 73.04 10.95 78.19
C GLU A 187 73.26 9.50 77.72
N ASP A 188 72.54 9.08 76.67
CA ASP A 188 73.21 8.73 75.41
C ASP A 188 72.19 8.52 74.27
N ALA A 189 72.48 9.05 73.10
CA ALA A 189 71.50 9.23 72.03
C ALA A 189 71.82 8.44 70.74
N SER A 190 70.81 7.74 70.22
CA SER A 190 70.67 7.34 68.79
C SER A 190 71.68 6.29 68.27
N ALA A 191 71.49 5.60 67.13
CA ALA A 191 70.42 5.65 66.14
C ALA A 191 70.23 4.26 65.48
N ILE A 192 69.04 4.01 64.91
CA ILE A 192 68.80 2.97 63.89
C ILE A 192 68.56 3.69 62.55
N PRO A 193 69.20 3.27 61.45
CA PRO A 193 68.44 3.08 60.21
C PRO A 193 68.78 1.71 59.56
N THR A 194 67.80 0.86 59.25
CA THR A 194 66.80 0.95 58.17
C THR A 194 67.25 0.28 56.88
N VAL A 195 66.45 -0.70 56.49
CA VAL A 195 66.54 -1.54 55.29
C VAL A 195 66.50 -0.70 54.00
N LEU A 196 67.37 -1.01 53.03
CA LEU A 196 67.15 -0.60 51.63
C LEU A 196 67.71 -1.66 50.65
N SER A 197 66.82 -2.33 49.93
CA SER A 197 67.18 -3.09 48.72
C SER A 197 66.16 -2.80 47.61
N LYS A 198 66.63 -2.25 46.50
CA LYS A 198 65.89 -1.96 45.26
C LYS A 198 66.68 -2.52 44.06
N SER A 199 66.07 -3.42 43.30
CA SER A 199 66.32 -3.65 41.86
C SER A 199 65.33 -4.73 41.38
N THR A 200 64.33 -4.48 40.53
CA THR A 200 64.29 -4.12 39.08
C THR A 200 64.62 -5.27 38.11
N GLY A 201 63.57 -5.92 37.59
CA GLY A 201 63.53 -6.65 36.30
C GLY A 201 64.41 -7.91 36.17
N PRO A 202 64.37 -8.64 35.04
CA PRO A 202 63.54 -8.48 33.83
C PRO A 202 62.55 -9.70 33.67
N GLU A 203 61.99 -10.15 32.53
CA GLU A 203 62.06 -9.73 31.12
C GLU A 203 60.80 -10.14 30.28
N LYS A 204 60.37 -9.26 29.37
CA LYS A 204 59.72 -9.49 28.04
C LYS A 204 58.29 -10.07 27.84
N PRO A 205 57.71 -9.83 26.64
CA PRO A 205 56.34 -10.22 26.27
C PRO A 205 56.30 -11.47 25.37
N SER A 206 55.09 -11.98 25.12
CA SER A 206 54.77 -12.78 23.93
C SER A 206 53.33 -12.52 23.54
N VAL A 207 53.12 -12.00 22.33
CA VAL A 207 51.81 -11.82 21.70
C VAL A 207 51.86 -12.61 20.39
N GLU A 208 51.01 -13.63 20.32
CA GLU A 208 50.37 -14.15 19.10
C GLU A 208 48.88 -14.37 19.44
#